data_AF-D7CJA7-F1
#
_entry.id   AF-D7CJA7-F1
#
_cell.length_a   1.000
_cell.length_b   1.000
_cell.length_c   1.000
_cell.angle_alpha   90.00
_cell.angle_beta   90.00
_cell.angle_gamma   90.00
#
_symmetry.space_group_name_H-M   'P 1'
#
loop_
_entity.id
_entity.type
_entity.pdbx_description
1 polymer ?
#
loop_
_entity_poly.entity_id
_entity_poly.type
_entity_poly.pdbx_seq_one_letter_code
_entity_poly.pdbx_strand_id
1 'polypeptide(L)'
;MVEKKTSLVEAIINAQTQNYLTEEHAASLVKELAFPEEYVVQMFNLFTEVPPVTFTRFQLKYGLKDQDIRQYYETYVKPVYPNVELEDMLNVADPF
;
A
#
# COMPACT_ATOMS: atom_id res chain seq x y z
N MET A 1 28.73 -4.18 -8.60
CA MET A 1 27.25 -4.22 -8.68
C MET A 1 26.76 -4.17 -7.25
N VAL A 2 25.99 -3.15 -6.87
CA VAL A 2 25.36 -3.12 -5.54
C VAL A 2 24.08 -3.93 -5.67
N GLU A 3 23.97 -5.05 -4.97
CA GLU A 3 22.69 -5.77 -4.84
C GLU A 3 21.66 -4.80 -4.28
N LYS A 4 20.65 -4.45 -5.08
CA LYS A 4 19.51 -3.66 -4.60
C LYS A 4 18.74 -4.57 -3.65
N LYS A 5 18.95 -4.39 -2.35
CA LYS A 5 18.27 -5.16 -1.31
C LYS A 5 16.76 -4.92 -1.45
N THR A 6 15.99 -5.98 -1.71
CA THR A 6 14.52 -5.93 -1.78
C THR A 6 13.97 -5.30 -0.51
N SER A 7 13.06 -4.34 -0.67
CA SER A 7 12.46 -3.69 0.51
C SER A 7 11.51 -4.65 1.23
N LEU A 8 11.25 -4.38 2.51
CA LEU A 8 10.30 -5.19 3.27
C LEU A 8 8.88 -5.13 2.66
N VAL A 9 8.49 -3.97 2.11
CA VAL A 9 7.23 -3.82 1.39
C VAL A 9 7.19 -4.71 0.16
N GLU A 10 8.23 -4.66 -0.69
CA GLU A 10 8.31 -5.52 -1.88
C GLU A 10 8.27 -7.01 -1.53
N ALA A 11 8.97 -7.41 -0.47
CA ALA A 11 8.96 -8.79 0.00
C ALA A 11 7.56 -9.26 0.44
N ILE A 12 6.80 -8.39 1.11
CA ILE A 12 5.44 -8.69 1.59
C ILE A 12 4.45 -8.72 0.43
N ILE A 13 4.35 -7.65 -0.36
CA ILE A 13 3.30 -7.53 -1.37
C ILE A 13 3.44 -8.59 -2.46
N ASN A 14 4.67 -9.01 -2.78
CA ASN A 14 4.95 -10.00 -3.82
C ASN A 14 5.05 -11.45 -3.30
N ALA A 15 4.82 -11.71 -2.01
CA ALA A 15 5.08 -13.02 -1.40
C ALA A 15 4.34 -14.19 -2.07
N GLN A 16 3.21 -13.92 -2.73
CA GLN A 16 2.31 -14.91 -3.30
C GLN A 16 2.04 -14.71 -4.80
N THR A 17 2.83 -13.86 -5.47
CA THR A 17 2.56 -13.46 -6.86
C THR A 17 3.74 -13.77 -7.77
N GLN A 18 3.45 -14.13 -9.02
CA GLN A 18 4.50 -14.34 -10.03
C GLN A 18 4.98 -13.01 -10.65
N ASN A 19 4.07 -12.05 -10.82
CA ASN A 19 4.42 -10.71 -11.26
C ASN A 19 5.06 -9.94 -10.10
N TYR A 20 6.12 -9.20 -10.41
CA TYR A 20 6.81 -8.36 -9.46
C TYR A 20 6.31 -6.91 -9.55
N LEU A 21 5.84 -6.38 -8.43
CA LEU A 21 5.49 -4.99 -8.23
C LEU A 21 6.56 -4.34 -7.34
N THR A 22 7.24 -3.31 -7.85
CA THR A 22 8.18 -2.54 -7.03
C THR A 22 7.43 -1.68 -6.02
N GLU A 23 8.08 -1.33 -4.91
CA GLU A 23 7.51 -0.42 -3.92
C GLU A 23 7.15 0.95 -4.53
N GLU A 24 8.02 1.43 -5.42
CA GLU A 24 7.81 2.70 -6.13
C GLU A 24 6.60 2.66 -7.07
N HIS A 25 6.41 1.55 -7.79
CA HIS A 25 5.26 1.38 -8.67
C HIS A 25 3.97 1.21 -7.85
N ALA A 26 4.00 0.47 -6.74
CA ALA A 26 2.85 0.40 -5.82
C ALA A 26 2.44 1.80 -5.31
N ALA A 27 3.41 2.65 -4.98
CA ALA A 27 3.14 4.02 -4.56
C ALA A 27 2.53 4.88 -5.68
N SER A 28 2.99 4.74 -6.93
CA SER A 28 2.39 5.48 -8.05
C SER A 28 0.96 5.02 -8.32
N LEU A 29 0.67 3.72 -8.22
CA LEU A 29 -0.70 3.20 -8.35
C LEU A 29 -1.65 3.81 -7.31
N VAL A 30 -1.21 3.94 -6.06
CA VAL A 30 -1.99 4.63 -5.02
C VAL A 30 -2.24 6.09 -5.40
N LYS A 31 -1.19 6.81 -5.80
CA LYS A 31 -1.24 8.23 -6.12
C LYS A 31 -2.08 8.56 -7.36
N GLU A 32 -2.08 7.66 -8.34
CA GLU A 32 -2.82 7.79 -9.59
C GLU A 32 -4.25 7.23 -9.48
N LEU A 33 -4.61 6.67 -8.32
CA LEU A 33 -5.87 5.96 -8.10
C LEU A 33 -6.10 4.87 -9.16
N ALA A 34 -5.07 4.07 -9.43
CA ALA A 34 -5.07 3.02 -10.44
C ALA A 34 -5.09 1.62 -9.81
N PHE A 35 -5.94 0.73 -10.34
CA PHE A 35 -6.11 -0.64 -9.85
C PHE A 35 -6.01 -1.68 -10.99
N PRO A 36 -4.81 -1.83 -11.60
CA PRO A 36 -4.61 -2.73 -12.73
C PRO A 36 -4.72 -4.20 -12.31
N GLU A 37 -5.37 -5.01 -13.17
CA GLU A 37 -5.69 -6.41 -12.89
C GLU A 37 -4.47 -7.27 -12.54
N GLU A 38 -3.32 -7.00 -13.18
CA GLU A 38 -2.08 -7.76 -12.98
C GLU A 38 -1.42 -7.57 -11.61
N TYR A 39 -1.86 -6.55 -10.85
CA TYR A 39 -1.31 -6.20 -9.54
C TYR A 39 -2.33 -6.23 -8.39
N VAL A 40 -3.56 -6.69 -8.64
CA VAL A 40 -4.65 -6.69 -7.65
C VAL A 40 -4.27 -7.35 -6.34
N VAL A 41 -3.63 -8.52 -6.38
CA VAL A 41 -3.22 -9.26 -5.18
C VAL A 41 -2.15 -8.49 -4.38
N GLN A 42 -1.16 -7.94 -5.06
CA GLN A 42 -0.10 -7.15 -4.43
C GLN A 42 -0.69 -5.87 -3.81
N MET A 43 -1.65 -5.23 -4.48
CA MET A 43 -2.32 -4.05 -3.94
C MET A 43 -3.21 -4.42 -2.76
N PHE A 44 -3.89 -5.56 -2.71
CA PHE A 44 -4.55 -5.99 -1.47
C PHE A 44 -3.53 -6.22 -0.35
N ASN A 45 -2.46 -6.96 -0.61
CA ASN A 45 -1.43 -7.23 0.37
C ASN A 45 -0.79 -5.96 0.94
N LEU A 46 -0.66 -4.90 0.14
CA LEU A 46 -0.15 -3.60 0.61
C LEU A 46 -0.98 -3.04 1.77
N PHE A 47 -2.30 -3.22 1.74
CA PHE A 47 -3.21 -2.66 2.74
C PHE A 47 -3.65 -3.66 3.83
N THR A 48 -3.43 -4.96 3.64
CA THR A 48 -3.82 -6.00 4.62
C THR A 48 -2.64 -6.65 5.34
N GLU A 49 -1.50 -6.82 4.66
CA GLU A 49 -0.38 -7.61 5.17
C GLU A 49 0.81 -6.76 5.62
N VAL A 50 0.94 -5.53 5.09
CA VAL A 50 2.07 -4.66 5.45
C VAL A 50 1.84 -4.10 6.87
N PRO A 51 2.76 -4.35 7.82
CA PRO A 51 2.58 -3.87 9.19
C PRO A 51 2.49 -2.34 9.26
N PRO A 52 1.69 -1.76 10.17
CA PRO A 52 1.44 -0.31 10.23
C PRO A 52 2.70 0.55 10.21
N VAL A 53 3.72 0.22 11.02
CA VAL A 53 4.98 0.98 11.06
C VAL A 53 5.72 0.96 9.72
N THR A 54 5.67 -0.17 9.01
CA THR A 54 6.26 -0.31 7.68
C THR A 54 5.45 0.47 6.65
N PHE A 55 4.12 0.43 6.76
CA PHE A 55 3.20 1.15 5.90
C PHE A 55 3.35 2.67 6.06
N THR A 56 3.45 3.19 7.29
CA THR A 56 3.72 4.62 7.54
C THR A 56 5.06 5.06 6.94
N ARG A 57 6.09 4.21 7.04
CA ARG A 57 7.40 4.50 6.40
C ARG A 57 7.29 4.53 4.88
N PHE A 58 6.51 3.62 4.29
CA PHE A 58 6.20 3.61 2.87
C PHE A 58 5.49 4.91 2.43
N GLN A 59 4.43 5.32 3.15
CA GLN A 59 3.73 6.58 2.89
C GLN A 59 4.69 7.78 2.89
N LEU A 60 5.48 7.93 3.96
CA LEU A 60 6.44 9.03 4.12
C LEU A 60 7.51 9.02 3.02
N LYS A 61 8.02 7.83 2.66
CA LYS A 61 9.08 7.68 1.65
C LYS A 61 8.64 8.15 0.27
N TYR A 62 7.40 7.91 -0.12
CA TYR A 62 6.88 8.31 -1.43
C TYR A 62 6.01 9.58 -1.40
N GLY A 63 5.89 10.22 -0.24
CA GLY A 63 5.11 11.45 -0.07
C GLY A 63 3.62 11.25 -0.36
N LEU A 64 3.08 10.09 0.02
CA LEU A 64 1.65 9.80 -0.04
C LEU A 64 0.96 10.49 1.14
N LYS A 65 -0.11 11.24 0.86
CA LYS A 65 -0.95 11.86 1.89
C LYS A 65 -1.94 10.83 2.43
N ASP A 66 -2.42 11.04 3.64
CA ASP A 66 -3.47 10.19 4.22
C ASP A 66 -4.74 10.18 3.34
N GLN A 67 -5.05 11.29 2.67
CA GLN A 67 -6.14 11.36 1.71
C GLN A 67 -5.93 10.43 0.50
N ASP A 68 -4.72 10.34 -0.04
CA ASP A 68 -4.42 9.47 -1.20
C ASP A 68 -4.68 8.00 -0.80
N ILE A 69 -4.24 7.65 0.41
CA ILE A 69 -4.33 6.31 0.98
C ILE A 69 -5.78 5.96 1.30
N ARG A 70 -6.49 6.88 1.96
CA ARG A 70 -7.92 6.74 2.28
C ARG A 70 -8.74 6.55 1.02
N GLN A 71 -8.54 7.41 0.01
CA GLN A 71 -9.28 7.35 -1.24
C GLN A 71 -9.06 6.01 -1.95
N TYR A 72 -7.80 5.55 -2.03
CA TYR A 72 -7.49 4.26 -2.65
C TYR A 72 -8.10 3.08 -1.88
N TYR A 73 -7.90 3.05 -0.56
CA TYR A 73 -8.41 2.00 0.31
C TYR A 73 -9.94 1.91 0.23
N GLU A 74 -10.65 3.02 0.34
CA GLU A 74 -12.11 3.06 0.27
C GLU A 74 -12.65 2.66 -1.11
N THR A 75 -11.95 3.05 -2.19
CA THR A 75 -12.37 2.75 -3.56
C THR A 75 -12.18 1.29 -3.93
N TYR A 76 -11.01 0.70 -3.62
CA TYR A 76 -10.62 -0.60 -4.17
C TYR A 76 -10.51 -1.73 -3.15
N VAL A 77 -10.10 -1.42 -1.91
CA VAL A 77 -9.72 -2.46 -0.93
C VAL A 77 -10.85 -2.75 0.05
N LYS A 78 -11.37 -1.71 0.72
CA LYS A 78 -12.42 -1.81 1.76
C LYS A 78 -13.64 -2.63 1.35
N PRO A 79 -14.15 -2.55 0.10
CA PRO A 79 -15.29 -3.36 -0.32
C PRO A 79 -15.07 -4.88 -0.23
N VAL A 80 -13.79 -5.31 -0.25
CA VAL A 80 -13.40 -6.73 -0.21
C VAL A 80 -12.75 -7.09 1.13
N TYR A 81 -11.84 -6.25 1.62
CA TYR A 81 -11.03 -6.50 2.82
C TYR A 81 -11.04 -5.28 3.75
N PRO A 82 -12.07 -5.12 4.59
CA PRO A 82 -12.06 -4.09 5.62
C PRO A 82 -10.95 -4.35 6.65
N ASN A 83 -10.20 -3.31 7.00
CA ASN A 83 -9.08 -3.31 7.94
C ASN A 83 -9.27 -2.20 8.99
N VAL A 84 -9.79 -2.56 10.16
CA VAL A 84 -10.09 -1.61 11.26
C VAL A 84 -8.85 -0.90 11.76
N GLU A 85 -7.70 -1.58 11.84
CA GLU A 85 -6.46 -0.97 12.32
C GLU A 85 -5.96 0.13 11.37
N LEU A 86 -6.06 -0.11 10.06
CA LEU A 86 -5.76 0.91 9.05
C LEU A 86 -6.78 2.07 9.12
N GLU A 87 -8.06 1.77 9.29
CA GLU A 87 -9.11 2.79 9.41
C GLU A 87 -8.88 3.69 10.62
N ASP A 88 -8.55 3.10 11.77
CA ASP A 88 -8.20 3.85 12.99
C ASP A 88 -6.96 4.71 12.77
N MET A 89 -5.90 4.17 12.13
CA MET A 89 -4.70 4.91 11.77
C MET A 89 -5.01 6.15 10.91
N LEU A 90 -5.89 6.00 9.91
CA LEU A 90 -6.28 7.10 9.01
C LEU A 90 -7.20 8.12 9.68
N ASN A 91 -7.96 7.73 10.71
CA ASN A 91 -8.85 8.62 11.44
C ASN A 91 -8.11 9.45 12.49
N VAL A 92 -7.04 8.93 13.08
CA VAL A 92 -6.19 9.70 14.01
C VAL A 92 -5.43 10.83 13.29
N ALA A 93 -5.13 10.65 12.01
CA ALA A 93 -4.39 11.61 11.19
C ALA A 93 -5.23 12.78 10.65
N ASP A 94 -6.55 12.82 10.91
CA ASP A 94 -7.47 13.86 10.44
C ASP A 94 -8.02 14.68 11.62
N PRO A 95 -7.28 15.70 12.12
CA PRO A 95 -7.74 16.55 13.21
C PRO A 95 -8.48 17.78 12.66
N PHE A 96 -9.64 17.59 12.01
CA PHE A 96 -10.51 18.66 11.49
C PHE A 96 -9.98 19.48 10.30
#